data_AF-A0A3G3K0E3-F1
#
_entry.id   AF-A0A3G3K0E3-F1
#
_cell.length_a   1.000
_cell.length_b   1.000
_cell.length_c   1.000
_cell.angle_alpha   90.00
_cell.angle_beta   90.00
_cell.angle_gamma   90.00
#
_symmetry.space_group_name_H-M   'P 1'
#
loop_
_entity.id
_entity.type
_entity.pdbx_description
1 polymer ?
#
loop_
_entity_poly.entity_id
_entity_poly.type
_entity_poly.pdbx_seq_one_letter_code
_entity_poly.pdbx_strand_id
1 'polypeptide(L)'
;MAVPEHDVPVQKKKRSGGPWAAGTGLLVLLSKLKPALLFLLKAGKPLATMALSIGAYALIYPWTFAVGFVLLLLVHELGHVWAARRAKVPVNAPMFIPFVGALILLKRNPKDAATEAYIGIGGPLLGTVGAFVCYAIGSMSGESIWYALAYTGFFLNLINLMPIHPLDGGRIVTAVSRWLWLVGAVLGPFIIWKYGGFIFFYIWLLFLWEMYKRFIRDRRNTRQYAVEGEYRADVDPLLPPWYFAGESHRRELPFTAYCRLDGEHVVEFSWDVLSFRGELSLPQPCLIDRVVLTQVKGPDEVRKLTFTVRMEGRLYEDEHYYEVPLGVRLRMGLLYGGLVGVLFYMIWKIGEVGLIVPA
;
A
#
# COMPACT_ATOMS: atom_id res chain seq x y z
N MET A 1 -22.88 90.18 -10.85
CA MET A 1 -24.29 89.77 -10.99
C MET A 1 -24.26 88.25 -11.15
N ALA A 2 -24.45 87.53 -10.04
CA ALA A 2 -24.39 86.07 -10.00
C ALA A 2 -25.81 85.53 -10.13
N VAL A 3 -26.02 84.61 -11.07
CA VAL A 3 -27.29 83.87 -11.26
C VAL A 3 -27.05 82.44 -10.75
N PRO A 4 -27.90 81.87 -9.88
CA PRO A 4 -27.68 80.54 -9.32
C PRO A 4 -28.24 79.47 -10.26
N GLU A 5 -27.47 78.40 -10.50
CA GLU A 5 -27.93 77.22 -11.21
C GLU A 5 -28.27 76.13 -10.17
N HIS A 6 -29.48 75.58 -10.27
CA HIS A 6 -30.05 74.63 -9.32
C HIS A 6 -29.40 73.25 -9.42
N ASP A 7 -28.78 72.77 -8.35
CA ASP A 7 -28.39 71.37 -8.18
C ASP A 7 -29.63 70.47 -8.00
N VAL A 8 -29.88 69.59 -8.97
CA VAL A 8 -30.84 68.48 -8.83
C VAL A 8 -30.06 67.25 -8.31
N PRO A 9 -30.42 66.66 -7.15
CA PRO A 9 -29.71 65.48 -6.66
C PRO A 9 -30.14 64.24 -7.46
N VAL A 10 -29.21 63.69 -8.25
CA VAL A 10 -29.34 62.36 -8.85
C VAL A 10 -29.28 61.32 -7.74
N GLN A 11 -30.42 60.74 -7.36
CA GLN A 11 -30.47 59.59 -6.47
C GLN A 11 -29.73 58.39 -7.10
N LYS A 12 -28.55 58.06 -6.58
CA LYS A 12 -27.86 56.80 -6.89
C LYS A 12 -28.68 55.64 -6.33
N LYS A 13 -29.36 54.93 -7.23
CA LYS A 13 -30.08 53.68 -6.94
C LYS A 13 -29.09 52.66 -6.37
N LYS A 14 -29.16 52.40 -5.06
CA LYS A 14 -28.44 51.30 -4.40
C LYS A 14 -28.81 50.00 -5.12
N ARG A 15 -27.85 49.38 -5.80
CA ARG A 15 -27.96 48.00 -6.28
C ARG A 15 -28.01 47.10 -5.05
N SER A 16 -29.23 46.79 -4.59
CA SER A 16 -29.46 45.68 -3.67
C SER A 16 -29.04 44.40 -4.39
N GLY A 17 -27.99 43.75 -3.89
CA GLY A 17 -27.68 42.38 -4.26
C GLY A 17 -28.87 41.51 -3.88
N GLY A 18 -29.70 41.17 -4.86
CA GLY A 18 -30.89 40.38 -4.64
C GLY A 18 -30.55 38.99 -4.08
N PRO A 19 -31.52 38.32 -3.42
CA PRO A 19 -31.36 37.00 -2.79
C PRO A 19 -30.88 35.88 -3.74
N TRP A 20 -30.85 36.15 -5.05
CA TRP A 20 -30.33 35.29 -6.10
C TRP A 20 -28.78 35.14 -6.09
N ALA A 21 -28.04 36.13 -5.58
CA ALA A 21 -26.58 36.01 -5.41
C ALA A 21 -26.20 35.09 -4.24
N ALA A 22 -27.01 35.07 -3.17
CA ALA A 22 -26.87 34.13 -2.07
C ALA A 22 -27.28 32.70 -2.49
N GLY A 23 -28.34 32.58 -3.31
CA GLY A 23 -28.82 31.29 -3.83
C GLY A 23 -27.83 30.60 -4.79
N THR A 24 -27.12 31.37 -5.62
CA THR A 24 -26.06 30.83 -6.50
C THR A 24 -24.82 30.39 -5.74
N GLY A 25 -24.41 31.14 -4.71
CA GLY A 25 -23.34 30.72 -3.79
C GLY A 25 -23.68 29.43 -3.03
N LEU A 26 -24.92 29.29 -2.56
CA LEU A 26 -25.40 28.09 -1.87
C LEU A 26 -25.48 26.87 -2.78
N LEU A 27 -25.90 27.04 -4.05
CA LEU A 27 -25.93 25.98 -5.06
C LEU A 27 -24.52 25.50 -5.45
N VAL A 28 -23.55 26.41 -5.56
CA VAL A 28 -22.14 26.03 -5.79
C VAL A 28 -21.58 25.28 -4.57
N LEU A 29 -21.89 25.71 -3.35
CA LEU A 29 -21.50 25.00 -2.13
C LEU A 29 -22.11 23.58 -2.07
N LEU A 30 -23.42 23.46 -2.34
CA LEU A 30 -24.14 22.18 -2.37
C LEU A 30 -23.64 21.25 -3.49
N SER A 31 -23.23 21.81 -4.63
CA SER A 31 -22.64 21.05 -5.74
C SER A 31 -21.25 20.50 -5.42
N LYS A 32 -20.50 21.15 -4.51
CA LYS A 32 -19.22 20.64 -3.97
C LYS A 32 -19.41 19.72 -2.77
N LEU A 33 -20.53 19.82 -2.06
CA LEU A 33 -20.89 18.93 -0.96
C LEU A 33 -21.22 17.51 -1.43
N LYS A 34 -21.92 17.34 -2.57
CA LYS A 34 -22.21 15.99 -3.11
C LYS A 34 -20.96 15.14 -3.40
N PRO A 35 -19.93 15.63 -4.12
CA PRO A 35 -18.69 14.87 -4.32
C PRO A 35 -17.88 14.72 -3.03
N ALA A 36 -17.90 15.70 -2.12
CA ALA A 36 -17.26 15.58 -0.81
C ALA A 36 -17.95 14.51 0.07
N LEU A 37 -19.27 14.43 0.03
CA LEU A 37 -20.08 13.45 0.75
C LEU A 37 -19.95 12.05 0.14
N LEU A 38 -19.93 11.93 -1.19
CA LEU A 38 -19.62 10.69 -1.90
C LEU A 38 -18.17 10.23 -1.64
N PHE A 39 -17.23 11.16 -1.51
CA PHE A 39 -15.86 10.89 -1.09
C PHE A 39 -15.82 10.42 0.37
N LEU A 40 -16.53 11.07 1.30
CA LEU A 40 -16.68 10.65 2.69
C LEU A 40 -17.32 9.25 2.83
N LEU A 41 -18.36 8.96 2.03
CA LEU A 41 -19.01 7.64 1.98
C LEU A 41 -18.08 6.55 1.42
N LYS A 42 -17.29 6.85 0.37
CA LYS A 42 -16.23 5.93 -0.14
C LYS A 42 -15.03 5.84 0.80
N ALA A 43 -14.75 6.88 1.59
CA ALA A 43 -13.69 6.96 2.59
C ALA A 43 -14.13 6.49 3.98
N GLY A 44 -15.37 6.00 4.13
CA GLY A 44 -15.90 5.59 5.43
C GLY A 44 -15.03 4.56 6.14
N LYS A 45 -14.44 3.62 5.40
CA LYS A 45 -13.52 2.62 5.96
C LYS A 45 -12.18 3.24 6.44
N PRO A 46 -11.41 3.96 5.60
CA PRO A 46 -10.21 4.67 6.06
C PRO A 46 -10.45 5.62 7.23
N LEU A 47 -11.47 6.48 7.14
CA LEU A 47 -11.77 7.47 8.18
C LEU A 47 -12.21 6.81 9.50
N ALA A 48 -13.00 5.73 9.43
CA ALA A 48 -13.36 4.96 10.63
C ALA A 48 -12.12 4.31 11.27
N THR A 49 -11.23 3.71 10.47
CA THR A 49 -10.00 3.12 11.00
C THR A 49 -9.05 4.16 11.60
N MET A 50 -9.02 5.36 11.01
CA MET A 50 -8.24 6.49 11.50
C MET A 50 -8.80 7.01 12.83
N ALA A 51 -10.11 7.21 12.93
CA ALA A 51 -10.78 7.62 14.16
C ALA A 51 -10.60 6.58 15.28
N LEU A 52 -10.70 5.29 14.97
CA LEU A 52 -10.43 4.20 15.90
C LEU A 52 -8.97 4.25 16.40
N SER A 53 -8.01 4.49 15.50
CA SER A 53 -6.60 4.59 15.86
C SER A 53 -6.32 5.81 16.73
N ILE A 54 -6.90 6.98 16.41
CA ILE A 54 -6.81 8.18 17.25
C ILE A 54 -7.37 7.89 18.64
N GLY A 55 -8.55 7.26 18.72
CA GLY A 55 -9.18 6.88 20.00
C GLY A 55 -8.29 5.95 20.81
N ALA A 56 -7.73 4.91 20.19
CA ALA A 56 -6.83 3.97 20.86
C ALA A 56 -5.54 4.63 21.38
N TYR A 57 -4.90 5.49 20.58
CA TYR A 57 -3.71 6.23 21.03
C TYR A 57 -4.04 7.27 22.11
N ALA A 58 -5.23 7.89 22.06
CA ALA A 58 -5.69 8.85 23.05
C ALA A 58 -5.95 8.22 24.44
N LEU A 59 -6.03 6.88 24.55
CA LEU A 59 -6.09 6.18 25.84
C LEU A 59 -4.73 6.17 26.58
N ILE A 60 -3.63 6.34 25.84
CA ILE A 60 -2.26 6.22 26.37
C ILE A 60 -1.53 7.58 26.33
N TYR A 61 -1.82 8.40 25.33
CA TYR A 61 -1.18 9.69 25.09
C TYR A 61 -2.21 10.83 25.10
N PRO A 62 -1.79 12.09 25.28
CA PRO A 62 -2.67 13.24 25.09
C PRO A 62 -3.34 13.21 23.72
N TRP A 63 -4.64 13.53 23.67
CA TRP A 63 -5.42 13.45 22.43
C TRP A 63 -4.83 14.30 21.29
N THR A 64 -4.22 15.45 21.62
CA THR A 64 -3.51 16.32 20.67
C THR A 64 -2.33 15.62 20.01
N PHE A 65 -1.55 14.86 20.81
CA PHE A 65 -0.46 14.04 20.30
C PHE A 65 -0.98 12.88 19.45
N ALA A 66 -2.03 12.19 19.90
CA ALA A 66 -2.64 11.09 19.15
C ALA A 66 -3.12 11.54 17.76
N VAL A 67 -3.78 12.69 17.66
CA VAL A 67 -4.20 13.28 16.38
C VAL A 67 -2.98 13.61 15.52
N GLY A 68 -1.98 14.32 16.07
CA GLY A 68 -0.77 14.68 15.33
C GLY A 68 -0.01 13.46 14.83
N PHE A 69 0.11 12.42 15.64
CA PHE A 69 0.78 11.17 15.30
C PHE A 69 0.08 10.43 14.16
N VAL A 70 -1.25 10.29 14.22
CA VAL A 70 -2.02 9.66 13.15
C VAL A 70 -1.97 10.48 11.86
N LEU A 71 -1.92 11.81 11.95
CA LEU A 71 -1.70 12.67 10.78
C LEU A 71 -0.31 12.47 10.17
N LEU A 72 0.74 12.29 10.98
CA LEU A 72 2.08 11.97 10.47
C LEU A 72 2.12 10.61 9.75
N LEU A 73 1.45 9.59 10.32
CA LEU A 73 1.26 8.29 9.65
C LEU A 73 0.51 8.46 8.32
N LEU A 74 -0.55 9.28 8.30
CA LEU A 74 -1.29 9.55 7.07
C LEU A 74 -0.40 10.21 6.01
N VAL A 75 0.39 11.22 6.38
CA VAL A 75 1.33 11.90 5.47
C VAL A 75 2.36 10.91 4.91
N HIS A 76 2.86 10.00 5.74
CA HIS A 76 3.75 8.92 5.33
C HIS A 76 3.08 8.01 4.29
N GLU A 77 1.89 7.47 4.58
CA GLU A 77 1.18 6.60 3.63
C GLU A 77 0.81 7.30 2.32
N LEU A 78 0.45 8.59 2.40
CA LEU A 78 0.20 9.41 1.21
C LEU A 78 1.46 9.55 0.34
N GLY A 79 2.65 9.47 0.92
CA GLY A 79 3.91 9.37 0.19
C GLY A 79 4.00 8.13 -0.68
N HIS A 80 3.66 6.97 -0.14
CA HIS A 80 3.57 5.74 -0.93
C HIS A 80 2.48 5.81 -2.00
N VAL A 81 1.30 6.33 -1.66
CA VAL A 81 0.20 6.50 -2.64
C VAL A 81 0.62 7.42 -3.77
N TRP A 82 1.27 8.54 -3.47
CA TRP A 82 1.76 9.49 -4.45
C TRP A 82 2.81 8.86 -5.37
N ALA A 83 3.80 8.16 -4.80
CA ALA A 83 4.83 7.47 -5.56
C ALA A 83 4.24 6.36 -6.43
N ALA A 84 3.32 5.56 -5.91
CA ALA A 84 2.64 4.50 -6.66
C ALA A 84 1.81 5.06 -7.83
N ARG A 85 1.07 6.16 -7.62
CA ARG A 85 0.32 6.84 -8.69
C ARG A 85 1.24 7.38 -9.78
N ARG A 86 2.39 7.97 -9.41
CA ARG A 86 3.43 8.42 -10.36
C ARG A 86 4.01 7.24 -11.15
N ALA A 87 4.19 6.10 -10.50
CA ALA A 87 4.63 4.86 -11.10
C ALA A 87 3.51 4.09 -11.85
N LYS A 88 2.30 4.64 -11.92
CA LYS A 88 1.11 4.03 -12.55
C LYS A 88 0.75 2.65 -11.96
N VAL A 89 1.08 2.42 -10.69
CA VAL A 89 0.72 1.20 -9.96
C VAL A 89 -0.60 1.45 -9.21
N PRO A 90 -1.64 0.62 -9.45
CA PRO A 90 -2.93 0.80 -8.80
C PRO A 90 -2.85 0.48 -7.29
N VAL A 91 -3.30 1.42 -6.46
CA VAL A 91 -3.28 1.34 -4.98
C VAL A 91 -4.67 1.51 -4.38
N ASN A 92 -4.90 0.86 -3.25
CA ASN A 92 -6.07 1.11 -2.41
C ASN A 92 -5.87 2.31 -1.49
N ALA A 93 -6.94 2.73 -0.80
CA ALA A 93 -6.86 3.74 0.24
C ALA A 93 -6.06 3.20 1.45
N PRO A 94 -5.32 4.06 2.17
CA PRO A 94 -4.63 3.67 3.41
C PRO A 94 -5.62 3.12 4.43
N MET A 95 -5.22 2.07 5.15
CA MET A 95 -5.92 1.54 6.31
C MET A 95 -5.07 1.70 7.55
N PHE A 96 -5.69 2.09 8.66
CA PHE A 96 -5.02 2.29 9.94
C PHE A 96 -5.35 1.14 10.89
N ILE A 97 -4.32 0.58 11.54
CA ILE A 97 -4.46 -0.46 12.54
C ILE A 97 -3.89 0.10 13.85
N PRO A 98 -4.71 0.22 14.90
CA PRO A 98 -4.25 0.70 16.20
C PRO A 98 -3.01 -0.08 16.68
N PHE A 99 -2.03 0.64 17.23
CA PHE A 99 -0.76 0.11 17.76
C PHE A 99 0.19 -0.55 16.76
N VAL A 100 -0.27 -0.87 15.55
CA VAL A 100 0.57 -1.47 14.50
C VAL A 100 1.06 -0.40 13.52
N GLY A 101 0.19 0.54 13.14
CA GLY A 101 0.53 1.61 12.20
C GLY A 101 -0.49 1.78 11.10
N ALA A 102 -0.06 2.29 9.95
CA ALA A 102 -0.87 2.40 8.75
C ALA A 102 -0.27 1.53 7.64
N LEU A 103 -1.10 1.10 6.69
CA LEU A 103 -0.64 0.34 5.55
C LEU A 103 -1.50 0.59 4.31
N ILE A 104 -0.84 0.65 3.16
CA ILE A 104 -1.49 0.62 1.85
C ILE A 104 -1.47 -0.79 1.25
N LEU A 105 -2.62 -1.21 0.74
CA LEU A 105 -2.75 -2.44 -0.03
C LEU A 105 -2.57 -2.12 -1.53
N LEU A 106 -1.47 -2.61 -2.11
CA LEU A 106 -1.26 -2.58 -3.57
C LEU A 106 -2.27 -3.50 -4.25
N LYS A 107 -2.92 -3.04 -5.32
CA LYS A 107 -3.81 -3.90 -6.13
C LYS A 107 -3.02 -4.82 -7.06
N ARG A 108 -1.79 -4.44 -7.37
CA ARG A 108 -0.88 -5.18 -8.24
C ARG A 108 0.53 -5.04 -7.69
N ASN A 109 1.27 -6.14 -7.68
CA ASN A 109 2.69 -6.11 -7.33
C ASN A 109 3.48 -5.27 -8.35
N PRO A 110 4.50 -4.52 -7.92
CA PRO A 110 5.43 -3.85 -8.82
C PRO A 110 6.03 -4.85 -9.83
N LYS A 111 6.39 -4.35 -11.02
CA LYS A 111 6.95 -5.19 -12.09
C LYS A 111 8.47 -5.35 -12.00
N ASP A 112 9.12 -4.45 -11.26
CA ASP A 112 10.57 -4.33 -11.15
C ASP A 112 10.96 -3.76 -9.79
N ALA A 113 12.16 -4.14 -9.32
CA ALA A 113 12.68 -3.70 -8.02
C ALA A 113 12.87 -2.18 -7.95
N ALA A 114 13.17 -1.50 -9.06
CA ALA A 114 13.35 -0.05 -9.05
C ALA A 114 12.03 0.69 -8.77
N THR A 115 10.93 0.27 -9.39
CA THR A 115 9.58 0.76 -9.08
C THR A 115 9.20 0.45 -7.63
N GLU A 116 9.48 -0.75 -7.13
CA GLU A 116 9.21 -1.13 -5.73
C GLU A 116 9.96 -0.22 -4.75
N ALA A 117 11.24 0.03 -5.00
CA ALA A 117 12.06 0.94 -4.21
C ALA A 117 11.60 2.41 -4.31
N TYR A 118 11.15 2.85 -5.49
CA TYR A 118 10.59 4.18 -5.70
C TYR A 118 9.30 4.39 -4.91
N ILE A 119 8.43 3.39 -4.86
CA ILE A 119 7.23 3.42 -4.02
C ILE A 119 7.62 3.39 -2.54
N GLY A 120 8.55 2.51 -2.17
CA GLY A 120 9.05 2.37 -0.80
C GLY A 120 9.65 3.66 -0.25
N ILE A 121 10.42 4.41 -1.04
CA ILE A 121 11.05 5.64 -0.56
C ILE A 121 10.09 6.83 -0.45
N GLY A 122 8.96 6.77 -1.16
CA GLY A 122 7.95 7.83 -1.18
C GLY A 122 7.37 8.13 0.21
N GLY A 123 7.13 7.10 1.01
CA GLY A 123 6.59 7.25 2.37
C GLY A 123 7.56 7.96 3.32
N PRO A 124 8.77 7.43 3.54
CA PRO A 124 9.79 8.08 4.35
C PRO A 124 10.11 9.51 3.91
N LEU A 125 10.11 9.80 2.59
CA LEU A 125 10.33 11.16 2.10
C LEU A 125 9.22 12.13 2.55
N LEU A 126 7.95 11.84 2.24
CA LEU A 126 6.85 12.73 2.64
C LEU A 126 6.65 12.75 4.16
N GLY A 127 6.81 11.61 4.83
CA GLY A 127 6.79 11.52 6.28
C GLY A 127 7.87 12.39 6.92
N THR A 128 9.07 12.46 6.33
CA THR A 128 10.16 13.32 6.82
C THR A 128 9.81 14.79 6.63
N VAL A 129 9.22 15.16 5.49
CA VAL A 129 8.70 16.51 5.26
C VAL A 129 7.64 16.87 6.31
N GLY A 130 6.69 15.98 6.60
CA GLY A 130 5.68 16.17 7.64
C GLY A 130 6.30 16.39 9.03
N ALA A 131 7.29 15.59 9.41
CA ALA A 131 8.02 15.74 10.66
C ALA A 131 8.81 17.06 10.72
N PHE A 132 9.40 17.51 9.61
CA PHE A 132 10.03 18.83 9.51
C PHE A 132 9.06 19.97 9.70
N VAL A 133 7.82 19.87 9.19
CA VAL A 133 6.78 20.87 9.45
C VAL A 133 6.47 20.96 10.94
N CYS A 134 6.33 19.82 11.63
CA CYS A 134 6.17 19.80 13.08
C CYS A 134 7.37 20.45 13.80
N TYR A 135 8.60 20.13 13.38
CA TYR A 135 9.80 20.74 13.95
C TYR A 135 9.82 22.26 13.77
N ALA A 136 9.49 22.75 12.57
CA ALA A 136 9.43 24.18 12.27
C ALA A 136 8.39 24.88 13.15
N ILE A 137 7.19 24.31 13.28
CA ILE A 137 6.14 24.85 14.16
C ILE A 137 6.62 24.86 15.62
N GLY A 138 7.26 23.78 16.09
CA GLY A 138 7.84 23.73 17.44
C GLY A 138 8.90 24.81 17.66
N SER A 139 9.75 25.05 16.67
CA SER A 139 10.78 26.10 16.74
C SER A 139 10.23 27.52 16.80
N MET A 140 9.04 27.76 16.25
CA MET A 140 8.38 29.07 16.27
C MET A 140 7.49 29.27 17.50
N SER A 141 6.77 28.22 17.92
CA SER A 141 5.81 28.28 19.02
C SER A 141 6.40 28.01 20.40
N GLY A 142 7.52 27.28 20.47
CA GLY A 142 8.13 26.83 21.73
C GLY A 142 7.39 25.67 22.43
N GLU A 143 6.28 25.20 21.86
CA GLU A 143 5.43 24.16 22.45
C GLU A 143 6.06 22.77 22.30
N SER A 144 6.20 22.05 23.42
CA SER A 144 6.90 20.76 23.51
C SER A 144 6.25 19.65 22.66
N ILE A 145 4.93 19.74 22.46
CA ILE A 145 4.16 18.75 21.67
C ILE A 145 4.66 18.65 20.22
N TRP A 146 5.03 19.77 19.60
CA TRP A 146 5.48 19.78 18.21
C TRP A 146 6.85 19.15 18.06
N TYR A 147 7.73 19.34 19.06
CA TYR A 147 9.01 18.64 19.12
C TYR A 147 8.83 17.14 19.35
N ALA A 148 7.90 16.73 20.22
CA ALA A 148 7.57 15.32 20.43
C ALA A 148 7.02 14.67 19.15
N LEU A 149 6.13 15.35 18.42
CA LEU A 149 5.61 14.90 17.12
C LEU A 149 6.72 14.83 16.06
N ALA A 150 7.58 15.85 15.98
CA ALA A 150 8.70 15.87 15.05
C ALA A 150 9.67 14.72 15.31
N TYR A 151 10.09 14.55 16.58
CA TYR A 151 10.96 13.46 17.01
C TYR A 151 10.35 12.11 16.66
N THR A 152 9.09 11.90 17.01
CA THR A 152 8.37 10.65 16.74
C THR A 152 8.25 10.40 15.24
N GLY A 153 7.95 11.43 14.44
CA GLY A 153 7.88 11.33 12.99
C GLY A 153 9.23 10.98 12.36
N PHE A 154 10.32 11.65 12.74
CA PHE A 154 11.66 11.32 12.25
C PHE A 154 12.07 9.90 12.65
N PHE A 155 11.81 9.51 13.91
CA PHE A 155 12.09 8.18 14.41
C PHE A 155 11.32 7.10 13.65
N LEU A 156 10.04 7.32 13.37
CA LEU A 156 9.21 6.40 12.61
C LEU A 156 9.71 6.22 11.18
N ASN A 157 10.06 7.32 10.50
CA ASN A 157 10.64 7.25 9.16
C ASN A 157 11.98 6.51 9.16
N LEU A 158 12.79 6.68 10.21
CA LEU A 158 14.08 6.00 10.34
C LEU A 158 13.89 4.49 10.54
N ILE A 159 12.94 4.08 11.38
CA ILE A 159 12.55 2.68 11.54
C ILE A 159 12.08 2.12 10.20
N ASN A 160 11.19 2.83 9.49
CA ASN A 160 10.68 2.37 8.20
C ASN A 160 11.77 2.23 7.13
N LEU A 161 12.87 2.98 7.23
CA LEU A 161 14.02 2.81 6.35
C LEU A 161 14.90 1.62 6.71
N MET A 162 14.73 0.95 7.85
CA MET A 162 15.53 -0.24 8.17
C MET A 162 15.36 -1.33 7.10
N PRO A 163 16.44 -2.06 6.76
CA PRO A 163 16.47 -3.02 5.64
C PRO A 163 15.72 -4.34 5.96
N ILE A 164 14.52 -4.28 6.53
CA ILE A 164 13.76 -5.41 7.08
C ILE A 164 12.38 -5.44 6.44
N HIS A 165 11.92 -6.59 5.94
CA HIS A 165 10.51 -6.75 5.53
C HIS A 165 9.65 -6.97 6.80
N PRO A 166 8.49 -6.30 6.99
CA PRO A 166 7.66 -5.59 6.01
C PRO A 166 7.90 -4.07 5.87
N LEU A 167 8.97 -3.52 6.45
CA LEU A 167 9.28 -2.09 6.41
C LEU A 167 9.72 -1.65 5.00
N ASP A 168 9.64 -0.34 4.74
CA ASP A 168 9.93 0.24 3.43
C ASP A 168 11.38 0.06 2.99
N GLY A 169 12.33 0.10 3.93
CA GLY A 169 13.74 -0.17 3.68
C GLY A 169 13.95 -1.57 3.11
N GLY A 170 13.18 -2.56 3.54
CA GLY A 170 13.20 -3.91 2.96
C GLY A 170 12.88 -3.93 1.45
N ARG A 171 12.00 -3.01 1.00
CA ARG A 171 11.62 -2.82 -0.42
C ARG A 171 12.64 -1.98 -1.19
N ILE A 172 13.31 -1.02 -0.54
CA ILE A 172 14.32 -0.17 -1.18
C ILE A 172 15.62 -0.95 -1.44
N VAL A 173 15.98 -1.81 -0.49
CA VAL A 173 17.28 -2.51 -0.48
C VAL A 173 17.40 -3.55 -1.60
N THR A 174 16.28 -4.08 -2.10
CA THR A 174 16.26 -4.99 -3.26
C THR A 174 16.78 -4.31 -4.53
N ALA A 175 16.52 -3.01 -4.70
CA ALA A 175 17.01 -2.22 -5.83
C ALA A 175 18.41 -1.64 -5.62
N VAL A 176 18.72 -1.22 -4.38
CA VAL A 176 19.98 -0.53 -4.06
C VAL A 176 21.15 -1.52 -3.95
N SER A 177 21.14 -2.39 -2.93
CA SER A 177 22.21 -3.37 -2.76
C SER A 177 21.89 -4.31 -1.61
N ARG A 178 21.99 -5.61 -1.87
CA ARG A 178 21.85 -6.67 -0.86
C ARG A 178 22.88 -6.54 0.27
N TRP A 179 24.00 -5.83 0.05
CA TRP A 179 25.01 -5.56 1.08
C TRP A 179 24.51 -4.70 2.23
N LEU A 180 23.43 -3.91 2.06
CA LEU A 180 22.83 -3.17 3.18
C LEU A 180 22.30 -4.11 4.29
N TRP A 181 21.94 -5.35 3.97
CA TRP A 181 21.56 -6.33 5.00
C TRP A 181 22.74 -6.69 5.90
N LEU A 182 23.95 -6.80 5.33
CA LEU A 182 25.16 -7.05 6.10
C LEU A 182 25.52 -5.85 6.97
N VAL A 183 25.34 -4.64 6.45
CA VAL A 183 25.48 -3.41 7.26
C VAL A 183 24.51 -3.45 8.45
N GLY A 184 23.23 -3.76 8.23
CA GLY A 184 22.24 -3.91 9.30
C GLY A 184 22.60 -5.02 10.30
N ALA A 185 23.12 -6.16 9.81
CA ALA A 185 23.55 -7.27 10.65
C ALA A 185 24.71 -6.90 11.57
N VAL A 186 25.67 -6.10 11.07
CA VAL A 186 26.83 -5.63 11.82
C VAL A 186 26.49 -4.46 12.75
N LEU A 187 25.62 -3.55 12.35
CA LEU A 187 25.22 -2.40 13.18
C LEU A 187 24.24 -2.77 14.30
N GLY A 188 23.44 -3.81 14.13
CA GLY A 188 22.45 -4.23 15.12
C GLY A 188 23.04 -4.50 16.51
N PRO A 189 24.13 -5.28 16.67
CA PRO A 189 24.80 -5.48 17.95
C PRO A 189 25.27 -4.18 18.60
N PHE A 190 25.77 -3.22 17.80
CA PHE A 190 26.20 -1.92 18.30
C PHE A 190 25.03 -1.09 18.85
N ILE A 191 23.88 -1.10 18.16
CA ILE A 191 22.64 -0.45 18.62
C ILE A 191 22.15 -1.11 19.92
N ILE A 192 22.14 -2.44 19.99
CA ILE A 192 21.74 -3.19 21.19
C ILE A 192 22.62 -2.82 22.38
N TRP A 193 23.94 -2.75 22.17
CA TRP A 193 24.90 -2.38 23.21
C TRP A 193 24.68 -0.95 23.70
N LYS A 194 24.44 0.00 22.79
CA LYS A 194 24.30 1.42 23.14
C LYS A 194 22.97 1.78 23.79
N TYR A 195 21.86 1.26 23.27
CA TYR A 195 20.53 1.67 23.72
C TYR A 195 19.93 0.74 24.77
N GLY A 196 20.44 -0.49 24.90
CA GLY A 196 20.06 -1.44 25.95
C GLY A 196 18.57 -1.79 25.91
N GLY A 197 18.20 -2.97 25.42
CA GLY A 197 16.82 -3.41 25.50
C GLY A 197 16.56 -4.76 24.86
N PHE A 198 15.79 -5.60 25.55
CA PHE A 198 15.35 -6.91 25.05
C PHE A 198 14.62 -6.78 23.69
N ILE A 199 13.92 -5.66 23.48
CA ILE A 199 13.20 -5.35 22.23
C ILE A 199 14.17 -5.20 21.05
N PHE A 200 15.28 -4.47 21.20
CA PHE A 200 16.26 -4.30 20.12
C PHE A 200 16.95 -5.63 19.77
N PHE A 201 17.24 -6.45 20.79
CA PHE A 201 17.76 -7.80 20.58
C PHE A 201 16.77 -8.68 19.82
N TYR A 202 15.49 -8.66 20.20
CA TYR A 202 14.43 -9.42 19.53
C TYR A 202 14.24 -8.98 18.07
N ILE A 203 14.18 -7.67 17.80
CA ILE A 203 14.10 -7.13 16.43
C ILE A 203 15.30 -7.58 15.59
N TRP A 204 16.51 -7.53 16.15
CA TRP A 204 17.71 -7.97 15.46
C TRP A 204 17.73 -9.48 15.19
N LEU A 205 17.23 -10.30 16.12
CA LEU A 205 17.09 -11.73 15.93
C LEU A 205 16.09 -12.06 14.81
N LEU A 206 14.93 -11.38 14.79
CA LEU A 206 13.96 -11.49 13.70
C LEU A 206 14.57 -11.07 12.36
N PHE A 207 15.36 -10.00 12.34
CA PHE A 207 16.07 -9.55 11.15
C PHE A 207 17.04 -10.61 10.62
N LEU A 208 17.85 -11.23 11.49
CA LEU A 208 18.76 -12.31 11.09
C LEU A 208 18.01 -13.53 10.58
N TRP A 209 16.89 -13.88 11.21
CA TRP A 209 16.04 -14.99 10.77
C TRP A 209 15.45 -14.74 9.38
N GLU A 210 15.01 -13.52 9.11
CA GLU A 210 14.52 -13.12 7.79
C GLU A 210 15.63 -13.19 6.73
N MET A 211 16.82 -12.73 7.09
CA MET A 211 18.01 -12.81 6.23
C MET A 211 18.33 -14.28 5.90
N TYR A 212 18.34 -15.15 6.91
CA TYR A 212 18.58 -16.58 6.74
C TYR A 212 17.57 -17.22 5.77
N LYS A 213 16.27 -16.98 5.96
CA LYS A 213 15.21 -17.53 5.09
C LYS A 213 15.42 -17.11 3.63
N ARG A 214 15.71 -15.83 3.40
CA ARG A 214 15.81 -15.25 2.06
C ARG A 214 17.07 -15.64 1.29
N PHE A 215 18.20 -15.82 1.98
CA PHE A 215 19.47 -16.17 1.32
C PHE A 215 19.70 -17.68 1.24
N ILE A 216 19.21 -18.47 2.20
CA ILE A 216 19.55 -19.90 2.31
C ILE A 216 18.36 -20.81 2.01
N ARG A 217 17.14 -20.46 2.45
CA ARG A 217 15.98 -21.38 2.40
C ARG A 217 15.17 -21.31 1.10
N ASP A 218 14.96 -20.11 0.55
CA ASP A 218 14.11 -19.94 -0.66
C ASP A 218 14.78 -20.40 -1.96
N ARG A 219 16.12 -20.55 -2.02
CA ARG A 219 16.80 -21.11 -3.21
C ARG A 219 16.43 -22.57 -3.53
N ARG A 220 15.85 -23.31 -2.58
CA ARG A 220 15.59 -24.76 -2.72
C ARG A 220 14.14 -25.11 -3.01
N ASN A 221 13.21 -24.15 -2.99
CA ASN A 221 11.79 -24.46 -3.00
C ASN A 221 11.06 -23.69 -4.10
N THR A 222 10.95 -24.29 -5.28
CA THR A 222 10.03 -23.83 -6.31
C THR A 222 8.62 -23.97 -5.75
N ARG A 223 8.01 -22.85 -5.33
CA ARG A 223 6.70 -22.88 -4.67
C ARG A 223 5.65 -23.34 -5.69
N GLN A 224 5.16 -24.56 -5.49
CA GLN A 224 4.02 -25.09 -6.23
C GLN A 224 2.81 -24.20 -5.95
N TYR A 225 2.16 -23.76 -7.02
CA TYR A 225 1.00 -22.90 -6.98
C TYR A 225 -0.16 -23.62 -7.64
N ALA A 226 -1.31 -23.62 -6.99
CA ALA A 226 -2.51 -24.22 -7.53
C ALA A 226 -3.72 -23.32 -7.29
N VAL A 227 -4.58 -23.24 -8.29
CA VAL A 227 -5.84 -22.49 -8.24
C VAL A 227 -6.96 -23.41 -8.70
N GLU A 228 -8.05 -23.43 -7.95
CA GLU A 228 -9.20 -24.30 -8.22
C GLU A 228 -10.43 -23.44 -8.54
N GLY A 229 -11.23 -23.91 -9.50
CA GLY A 229 -12.52 -23.32 -9.87
C GLY A 229 -13.58 -24.39 -10.05
N GLU A 230 -14.81 -24.11 -9.64
CA GLU A 230 -15.97 -24.98 -9.80
C GLU A 230 -16.83 -24.49 -10.96
N TYR A 231 -17.13 -25.40 -11.89
CA TYR A 231 -17.86 -25.09 -13.12
C TYR A 231 -19.03 -26.06 -13.30
N ARG A 232 -20.04 -25.61 -14.04
CA ARG A 232 -21.23 -26.39 -14.38
C ARG A 232 -21.42 -26.42 -15.89
N ALA A 233 -21.59 -27.60 -16.45
CA ALA A 233 -21.85 -27.80 -17.87
C ALA A 233 -23.09 -28.68 -18.09
N ASP A 234 -23.76 -28.46 -19.21
CA ASP A 234 -24.84 -29.33 -19.66
C ASP A 234 -24.26 -30.60 -20.29
N VAL A 235 -24.87 -31.75 -20.02
CA VAL A 235 -24.42 -33.04 -20.53
C VAL A 235 -25.13 -33.39 -21.83
N ASP A 236 -24.37 -33.75 -22.86
CA ASP A 236 -24.93 -34.27 -24.11
C ASP A 236 -25.71 -35.58 -23.83
N PRO A 237 -27.00 -35.68 -24.20
CA PRO A 237 -27.80 -36.89 -24.03
C PRO A 237 -27.22 -38.17 -24.68
N LEU A 238 -26.30 -38.02 -25.64
CA LEU A 238 -25.66 -39.13 -26.34
C LEU A 238 -24.49 -39.75 -25.55
N LEU A 239 -24.02 -39.10 -24.47
CA LEU A 239 -22.90 -39.59 -23.69
C LEU A 239 -23.34 -40.63 -22.65
N PRO A 240 -22.65 -41.79 -22.57
CA PRO A 240 -23.01 -42.81 -21.58
C PRO A 240 -22.79 -42.33 -20.13
N PRO A 241 -23.68 -42.67 -19.19
CA PRO A 241 -23.54 -42.25 -17.79
C PRO A 241 -22.23 -42.68 -17.12
N TRP A 242 -21.67 -43.82 -17.54
CA TRP A 242 -20.39 -44.32 -17.04
C TRP A 242 -19.19 -43.47 -17.45
N TYR A 243 -19.32 -42.61 -18.47
CA TYR A 243 -18.25 -41.72 -18.92
C TYR A 243 -17.84 -40.70 -17.83
N PHE A 244 -18.80 -40.35 -16.98
CA PHE A 244 -18.63 -39.43 -15.85
C PHE A 244 -18.53 -40.17 -14.51
N ALA A 245 -18.62 -41.50 -14.50
CA ALA A 245 -18.58 -42.30 -13.30
C ALA A 245 -17.13 -42.46 -12.81
N GLY A 246 -16.78 -41.65 -11.81
CA GLY A 246 -15.47 -41.66 -11.18
C GLY A 246 -15.23 -40.32 -10.48
N GLU A 247 -15.53 -40.24 -9.18
CA GLU A 247 -15.34 -39.01 -8.39
C GLU A 247 -13.87 -38.53 -8.38
N SER A 248 -12.93 -39.41 -8.74
CA SER A 248 -11.48 -39.20 -8.73
C SER A 248 -10.81 -39.22 -10.11
N HIS A 249 -11.57 -39.09 -11.20
CA HIS A 249 -10.99 -39.01 -12.55
C HIS A 249 -10.15 -37.73 -12.73
N ARG A 250 -8.84 -37.86 -12.56
CA ARG A 250 -7.86 -36.83 -12.93
C ARG A 250 -7.62 -36.85 -14.43
N ARG A 251 -8.13 -35.84 -15.13
CA ARG A 251 -7.92 -35.66 -16.58
C ARG A 251 -7.26 -34.33 -16.86
N GLU A 252 -6.20 -34.34 -17.66
CA GLU A 252 -5.57 -33.11 -18.16
C GLU A 252 -6.44 -32.50 -19.27
N LEU A 253 -6.70 -31.19 -19.18
CA LEU A 253 -7.48 -30.43 -20.14
C LEU A 253 -6.55 -29.56 -21.00
N PRO A 254 -6.79 -29.44 -22.31
CA PRO A 254 -6.11 -28.45 -23.13
C PRO A 254 -6.39 -27.04 -22.60
N PHE A 255 -5.36 -26.22 -22.56
CA PHE A 255 -5.46 -24.86 -22.04
C PHE A 255 -4.70 -23.85 -22.90
N THR A 256 -5.16 -22.61 -22.87
CA THR A 256 -4.48 -21.44 -23.44
C THR A 256 -4.35 -20.40 -22.33
N ALA A 257 -3.11 -19.99 -22.07
CA ALA A 257 -2.82 -18.95 -21.09
C ALA A 257 -2.59 -17.61 -21.78
N TYR A 258 -3.27 -16.56 -21.31
CA TYR A 258 -3.11 -15.21 -21.84
C TYR A 258 -3.25 -14.16 -20.74
N CYS A 259 -2.84 -12.93 -21.03
CA CYS A 259 -3.00 -11.79 -20.13
C CYS A 259 -3.95 -10.79 -20.77
N ARG A 260 -4.97 -10.38 -20.02
CA ARG A 260 -5.90 -9.32 -20.43
C ARG A 260 -5.21 -7.96 -20.34
N LEU A 261 -5.77 -6.97 -21.03
CA LEU A 261 -5.20 -5.61 -21.08
C LEU A 261 -5.20 -4.89 -19.71
N ASP A 262 -6.07 -5.31 -18.80
CA ASP A 262 -6.08 -4.87 -17.40
C ASP A 262 -4.95 -5.50 -16.55
N GLY A 263 -4.24 -6.47 -17.11
CA GLY A 263 -3.17 -7.21 -16.44
C GLY A 263 -3.62 -8.43 -15.65
N GLU A 264 -4.89 -8.83 -15.77
CA GLU A 264 -5.39 -10.09 -15.23
C GLU A 264 -4.77 -11.26 -16.03
N HIS A 265 -4.21 -12.24 -15.32
CA HIS A 265 -3.69 -13.46 -15.92
C HIS A 265 -4.83 -14.48 -15.98
N VAL A 266 -5.11 -15.05 -17.15
CA VAL A 266 -6.24 -15.95 -17.35
C VAL A 266 -5.75 -17.23 -18.00
N VAL A 267 -6.27 -18.35 -17.50
CA VAL A 267 -6.14 -19.66 -18.14
C VAL A 267 -7.50 -20.05 -18.66
N GLU A 268 -7.64 -20.04 -19.98
CA GLU A 268 -8.80 -20.64 -20.64
C GLU A 268 -8.51 -22.13 -20.83
N PHE A 269 -9.46 -22.98 -20.44
CA PHE A 269 -9.40 -24.42 -20.68
C PHE A 269 -10.64 -24.86 -21.44
N SER A 270 -10.48 -25.88 -22.29
CA SER A 270 -11.62 -26.49 -22.99
C SER A 270 -11.80 -27.94 -22.60
N TRP A 271 -13.05 -28.36 -22.51
CA TRP A 271 -13.43 -29.75 -22.42
C TRP A 271 -14.31 -30.11 -23.62
N ASP A 272 -13.65 -30.57 -24.68
CA ASP A 272 -14.26 -30.73 -26.02
C ASP A 272 -15.44 -31.70 -26.01
N VAL A 273 -15.42 -32.72 -25.14
CA VAL A 273 -16.49 -33.71 -25.01
C VAL A 273 -17.82 -33.09 -24.55
N LEU A 274 -17.75 -32.04 -23.73
CA LEU A 274 -18.92 -31.29 -23.28
C LEU A 274 -19.10 -29.98 -24.05
N SER A 275 -18.27 -29.73 -25.08
CA SER A 275 -18.17 -28.43 -25.76
C SER A 275 -18.08 -27.25 -24.79
N PHE A 276 -17.46 -27.47 -23.62
CA PHE A 276 -17.40 -26.48 -22.55
C PHE A 276 -16.08 -25.71 -22.62
N ARG A 277 -16.15 -24.40 -22.44
CA ARG A 277 -14.98 -23.54 -22.22
C ARG A 277 -15.13 -22.82 -20.90
N GLY A 278 -14.09 -22.90 -20.09
CA GLY A 278 -14.02 -22.21 -18.80
C GLY A 278 -12.79 -21.33 -18.74
N GLU A 279 -12.90 -20.25 -17.96
CA GLU A 279 -11.79 -19.35 -17.68
C GLU A 279 -11.49 -19.39 -16.19
N LEU A 280 -10.20 -19.41 -15.86
CA LEU A 280 -9.71 -19.42 -14.51
C LEU A 280 -8.75 -18.24 -14.32
N SER A 281 -9.17 -17.27 -13.51
CA SER A 281 -8.38 -16.07 -13.22
C SER A 281 -7.27 -16.38 -12.22
N LEU A 282 -6.06 -15.98 -12.56
CA LEU A 282 -4.87 -16.15 -11.74
C LEU A 282 -4.51 -14.82 -11.06
N PRO A 283 -4.42 -14.79 -9.72
CA PRO A 283 -4.09 -13.57 -9.00
C PRO A 283 -2.60 -13.18 -9.11
N GLN A 284 -1.73 -14.10 -9.56
CA GLN A 284 -0.30 -13.90 -9.70
C GLN A 284 0.24 -14.59 -10.96
N PRO A 285 1.32 -14.06 -11.58
CA PRO A 285 1.97 -14.71 -12.72
C PRO A 285 2.57 -16.06 -12.33
N CYS A 286 2.26 -17.09 -13.10
CA CYS A 286 2.79 -18.43 -12.91
C CYS A 286 3.07 -19.13 -14.24
N LEU A 287 4.05 -20.02 -14.25
CA LEU A 287 4.25 -21.00 -15.29
C LEU A 287 3.27 -22.15 -15.02
N ILE A 288 2.36 -22.37 -15.95
CA ILE A 288 1.34 -23.41 -15.83
C ILE A 288 1.97 -24.71 -16.30
N ASP A 289 2.08 -25.69 -15.40
CA ASP A 289 2.60 -27.02 -15.72
C ASP A 289 1.47 -27.87 -16.35
N ARG A 290 0.26 -27.79 -15.77
CA ARG A 290 -0.92 -28.54 -16.25
C ARG A 290 -2.24 -27.94 -15.73
N VAL A 291 -3.33 -28.23 -16.43
CA VAL A 291 -4.70 -27.98 -15.97
C VAL A 291 -5.40 -29.33 -15.86
N VAL A 292 -5.81 -29.71 -14.64
CA VAL A 292 -6.42 -31.01 -14.37
C VAL A 292 -7.83 -30.85 -13.83
N LEU A 293 -8.72 -31.69 -14.29
CA LEU A 293 -10.00 -31.90 -13.65
C LEU A 293 -9.78 -32.78 -12.42
N THR A 294 -10.23 -32.35 -11.23
CA THR A 294 -9.96 -33.05 -9.96
C THR A 294 -11.17 -33.78 -9.42
N GLN A 295 -12.37 -33.24 -9.63
CA GLN A 295 -13.61 -33.80 -9.13
C GLN A 295 -14.69 -33.67 -10.19
N VAL A 296 -15.37 -34.77 -10.51
CA VAL A 296 -16.61 -34.77 -11.30
C VAL A 296 -17.72 -35.26 -10.38
N LYS A 297 -18.72 -34.40 -10.14
CA LYS A 297 -19.98 -34.84 -9.54
C LYS A 297 -20.93 -35.18 -10.69
N GLY A 298 -21.53 -36.37 -10.60
CA GLY A 298 -22.43 -36.89 -11.61
C GLY A 298 -23.57 -35.93 -11.94
N PRO A 299 -24.27 -36.15 -13.06
CA PRO A 299 -25.32 -35.24 -13.50
C PRO A 299 -26.43 -35.14 -12.44
N ASP A 300 -26.73 -33.92 -11.98
CA ASP A 300 -27.87 -33.63 -11.11
C ASP A 300 -29.21 -33.98 -11.79
N GLU A 301 -30.32 -33.96 -11.06
CA GLU A 301 -31.69 -34.19 -11.59
C GLU A 301 -32.02 -33.32 -12.83
N VAL A 302 -31.30 -32.21 -13.01
CA VAL A 302 -31.43 -31.24 -14.12
C VAL A 302 -30.42 -31.49 -15.26
N ARG A 303 -29.75 -32.65 -15.30
CA ARG A 303 -28.73 -33.03 -16.31
C ARG A 303 -27.52 -32.11 -16.41
N LYS A 304 -27.17 -31.46 -15.29
CA LYS A 304 -25.99 -30.61 -15.19
C LYS A 304 -24.87 -31.34 -14.47
N LEU A 305 -23.69 -31.34 -15.08
CA LEU A 305 -22.47 -31.88 -14.49
C LEU A 305 -21.76 -30.76 -13.76
N THR A 306 -21.43 -30.99 -12.49
CA THR A 306 -20.57 -30.07 -11.73
C THR A 306 -19.17 -30.65 -11.64
N PHE A 307 -18.16 -29.91 -12.04
CA PHE A 307 -16.78 -30.36 -11.99
C PHE A 307 -15.84 -29.27 -11.50
N THR A 308 -14.78 -29.70 -10.84
CA THR A 308 -13.72 -28.84 -10.34
C THR A 308 -12.50 -28.95 -11.21
N VAL A 309 -12.00 -27.81 -11.66
CA VAL A 309 -10.76 -27.70 -12.43
C VAL A 309 -9.70 -27.08 -11.55
N ARG A 310 -8.54 -27.72 -11.49
CA ARG A 310 -7.36 -27.27 -10.78
C ARG A 310 -6.26 -26.99 -11.80
N MET A 311 -5.77 -25.76 -11.80
CA MET A 311 -4.52 -25.43 -12.44
C MET A 311 -3.38 -25.74 -11.46
N GLU A 312 -2.35 -26.44 -11.93
CA GLU A 312 -1.11 -26.66 -11.19
C GLU A 312 0.06 -26.03 -11.95
N GLY A 313 0.91 -25.32 -11.23
CA GLY A 313 2.05 -24.65 -11.81
C GLY A 313 3.05 -24.17 -10.78
N ARG A 314 3.95 -23.32 -11.23
CA ARG A 314 5.02 -22.73 -10.42
C ARG A 314 4.91 -21.23 -10.52
N LEU A 315 5.06 -20.53 -9.41
CA LEU A 315 5.14 -19.07 -9.44
C LEU A 315 6.30 -18.65 -10.36
N TYR A 316 6.02 -17.75 -11.29
CA TYR A 316 7.01 -17.21 -12.20
C TYR A 316 7.59 -15.95 -11.57
N GLU A 317 8.84 -16.01 -11.13
CA GLU A 317 9.62 -14.83 -10.78
C GLU A 317 10.40 -14.40 -12.03
N ASP A 318 10.19 -13.16 -12.49
CA ASP A 318 10.92 -12.62 -13.63
C ASP A 318 12.41 -12.48 -13.28
N GLU A 319 13.29 -13.11 -14.07
CA GLU A 319 14.74 -13.04 -13.88
C GLU A 319 15.26 -11.60 -13.93
N HIS A 320 14.57 -10.72 -14.69
CA HIS A 320 14.93 -9.31 -14.82
C HIS A 320 14.38 -8.43 -13.70
N TYR A 321 13.59 -8.99 -12.75
CA TYR A 321 12.98 -8.19 -11.68
C TYR A 321 14.00 -7.40 -10.86
N TYR A 322 15.17 -7.99 -10.62
CA TYR A 322 16.26 -7.38 -9.83
C TYR A 322 17.30 -6.63 -10.67
N GLU A 323 17.12 -6.58 -12.00
CA GLU A 323 18.01 -5.85 -12.90
C GLU A 323 17.71 -4.35 -12.85
N VAL A 324 18.49 -3.65 -12.02
CA VAL A 324 18.40 -2.19 -11.88
C VAL A 324 19.63 -1.53 -12.52
N PRO A 325 19.46 -0.61 -13.49
CA PRO A 325 20.58 0.10 -14.08
C PRO A 325 21.44 0.81 -13.02
N LEU A 326 22.76 0.82 -13.21
CA LEU A 326 23.71 1.35 -12.22
C LEU A 326 23.40 2.81 -11.82
N GLY A 327 23.02 3.65 -12.79
CA GLY A 327 22.66 5.04 -12.52
C GLY A 327 21.43 5.20 -11.61
N VAL A 328 20.43 4.33 -11.76
CA VAL A 328 19.24 4.31 -10.89
C VAL A 328 19.64 3.82 -9.50
N ARG A 329 20.43 2.74 -9.43
CA ARG A 329 20.93 2.18 -8.18
C ARG A 329 21.71 3.22 -7.36
N LEU A 330 22.60 3.97 -7.99
CA LEU A 330 23.40 5.01 -7.32
C LEU A 330 22.52 6.18 -6.84
N ARG A 331 21.59 6.68 -7.66
CA ARG A 331 20.68 7.76 -7.25
C ARG A 331 19.81 7.35 -6.08
N MET A 332 19.25 6.14 -6.11
CA MET A 332 18.41 5.60 -5.04
C MET A 332 19.23 5.35 -3.77
N GLY A 333 20.46 4.83 -3.90
CA GLY A 333 21.37 4.65 -2.78
C GLY A 333 21.78 5.96 -2.12
N LEU A 334 22.11 6.99 -2.91
CA LEU A 334 22.42 8.33 -2.40
C LEU A 334 21.21 8.96 -1.72
N LEU A 335 20.01 8.84 -2.30
CA LEU A 335 18.80 9.39 -1.72
C LEU A 335 18.44 8.68 -0.40
N TYR A 336 18.54 7.35 -0.37
CA TYR A 336 18.32 6.54 0.83
C TYR A 336 19.32 6.89 1.94
N GLY A 337 20.62 6.89 1.63
CA GLY A 337 21.67 7.21 2.60
C GLY A 337 21.60 8.65 3.09
N GLY A 338 21.32 9.60 2.19
CA GLY A 338 21.10 11.01 2.51
C GLY A 338 19.90 11.20 3.44
N LEU A 339 18.79 10.52 3.16
CA LEU A 339 17.60 10.57 4.01
C LEU A 339 17.86 10.01 5.41
N VAL A 340 18.53 8.85 5.50
CA VAL A 340 18.96 8.28 6.78
C VAL A 340 19.85 9.26 7.56
N GLY A 341 20.82 9.89 6.89
CA GLY A 341 21.70 10.90 7.49
C GLY A 341 20.93 12.11 8.03
N VAL A 342 19.99 12.65 7.26
CA VAL A 342 19.12 13.76 7.68
C VAL A 342 18.29 13.38 8.90
N LEU A 343 17.70 12.18 8.90
CA LEU A 343 16.89 11.70 10.02
C LEU A 343 17.70 11.56 11.30
N PHE A 344 18.90 10.95 11.23
CA PHE A 344 19.79 10.86 12.38
C PHE A 344 20.19 12.24 12.91
N TYR A 345 20.56 13.15 12.02
CA TYR A 345 20.91 14.52 12.38
C TYR A 345 19.76 15.24 13.09
N MET A 346 18.53 15.13 12.56
CA MET A 346 17.37 15.79 13.15
C MET A 346 16.96 15.20 14.50
N ILE A 347 17.02 13.88 14.65
CA ILE A 347 16.76 13.20 15.94
C ILE A 347 17.79 13.65 16.98
N TRP A 348 19.07 13.67 16.61
CA TRP A 348 20.15 14.15 17.49
C TRP A 348 19.96 15.63 17.85
N LYS A 349 19.68 16.48 16.87
CA LYS A 349 19.45 17.92 17.07
C LYS A 349 18.29 18.20 18.02
N ILE A 350 17.16 17.49 17.89
CA ILE A 350 16.03 17.63 18.82
C ILE A 350 16.42 17.14 20.22
N GLY A 351 17.22 16.07 20.30
CA GLY A 351 17.76 15.58 21.57
C GLY A 351 18.63 16.61 22.30
N GLU A 352 19.47 17.37 21.56
CA GLU A 352 20.29 18.45 22.13
C GLU A 352 19.47 19.68 22.53
N VAL A 353 18.44 20.03 21.76
CA VAL A 353 17.53 21.15 22.08
C VAL A 353 16.72 20.86 23.36
N GLY A 354 16.67 19.61 23.79
CA GLY A 354 16.13 19.21 25.08
C GLY A 354 14.62 19.07 25.07
N LEU A 355 14.14 17.83 25.15
CA LEU A 355 12.89 17.52 25.86
C LEU A 355 13.10 17.63 27.40
N ILE A 356 13.97 18.56 27.84
CA ILE A 356 14.26 18.86 29.23
C ILE A 356 13.32 19.98 29.63
N VAL A 357 12.17 19.64 30.21
CA VAL A 357 11.79 19.90 31.62
C VAL A 357 10.50 19.12 31.88
N PRO A 358 10.51 18.01 32.63
CA PRO A 358 9.32 17.64 33.37
C PRO A 358 9.14 18.65 34.51
N ALA A 359 8.02 19.39 34.48
CA ALA A 359 7.54 20.13 35.64
C ALA A 359 6.88 19.18 36.64
#